data_AF-A0A940IKP4-F1
#
_entry.id   AF-A0A940IKP4-F1
#
_cell.length_a   1.000
_cell.length_b   1.000
_cell.length_c   1.000
_cell.angle_alpha   90.00
_cell.angle_beta   90.00
_cell.angle_gamma   90.00
#
_symmetry.space_group_name_H-M   'P 1'
#
loop_
_entity.id
_entity.type
_entity.pdbx_description
1 polymer ?
#
loop_
_entity_poly.entity_id
_entity_poly.type
_entity_poly.pdbx_seq_one_letter_code
_entity_poly.pdbx_strand_id
1 'polypeptide(L)'
;MGLLGQPLGYYDYLTFVALILLLAAVMALFLFLMGLPGRIAIKRNHPHAEAVKIMGWMGFLAVVPWVHAFMWAFHDGVTVDIRRGPDEEKDAIRKDIERLGGTVKEEYQAAPDETQKS
;
A
#
# COMPACT_ATOMS: atom_id res chain seq x y z
N MET A 1 36.60 20.29 18.07
CA MET A 1 36.71 20.19 16.60
C MET A 1 35.72 21.19 16.02
N GLY A 2 36.19 22.16 15.23
CA GLY A 2 35.35 23.20 14.63
C GLY A 2 35.00 22.87 13.18
N LEU A 3 33.91 23.44 12.67
CA LEU A 3 33.52 23.34 11.27
C LEU A 3 33.97 24.63 10.55
N LEU A 4 34.68 24.50 9.42
CA LEU A 4 35.16 25.65 8.61
C LEU A 4 35.91 26.74 9.41
N GLY A 5 36.63 26.34 10.46
CA GLY A 5 37.41 27.25 11.30
C GLY A 5 36.63 27.93 12.43
N GLN A 6 35.32 27.68 12.59
CA GLN A 6 34.53 28.19 13.70
C GLN A 6 34.24 27.12 14.77
N PRO A 7 34.24 27.48 16.07
CA PRO A 7 33.88 26.56 17.14
C PRO A 7 32.40 26.21 17.07
N LEU A 8 32.07 24.92 17.18
CA LEU A 8 30.70 24.44 17.19
C LEU A 8 30.00 24.86 18.49
N GLY A 9 28.96 25.67 18.35
CA GLY A 9 28.11 26.12 19.45
C GLY A 9 26.92 25.19 19.69
N TYR A 10 26.20 25.45 20.79
CA TYR A 10 24.96 24.73 21.12
C TYR A 10 23.91 24.79 19.99
N TYR A 11 23.78 25.93 19.31
CA TYR A 11 22.85 26.10 18.19
C TYR A 11 23.21 25.25 16.97
N ASP A 12 24.49 24.96 16.75
CA ASP A 12 24.92 24.10 15.63
C ASP A 12 24.47 22.65 15.86
N TYR A 13 24.62 22.14 17.09
CA TYR A 13 24.13 20.81 17.45
C TYR A 13 22.62 20.71 17.36
N LEU A 14 21.88 21.72 17.84
CA LEU A 14 20.43 21.77 17.67
C LEU A 14 20.02 21.74 16.18
N THR A 15 20.74 22.48 15.34
CA THR A 15 20.50 22.52 13.90
C THR A 15 20.75 21.16 13.26
N PHE A 16 21.83 20.45 13.64
CA PHE A 16 22.08 19.09 13.14
C PHE A 16 20.99 18.10 13.55
N VAL A 17 20.53 18.15 14.81
CA VAL A 17 19.42 17.30 15.27
C VAL A 17 18.15 17.61 14.48
N ALA A 18 17.82 18.89 14.31
CA ALA A 18 16.67 19.31 13.52
C ALA A 18 16.77 18.84 12.06
N LEU A 19 17.96 18.92 11.45
CA LEU A 19 18.20 18.44 10.09
C LEU A 19 18.02 16.92 9.96
N ILE A 20 18.51 16.15 10.93
CA ILE A 20 18.33 14.69 10.95
C ILE A 20 16.85 14.34 11.07
N LEU A 21 16.11 15.01 11.96
CA LEU A 21 14.67 14.80 12.13
C LEU A 21 13.89 15.19 10.87
N LEU A 22 14.24 16.31 10.24
CA LEU A 22 13.64 16.74 8.97
C LEU A 22 13.90 15.71 7.88
N LEU A 23 15.13 15.22 7.74
CA LEU A 23 15.46 14.19 6.76
C LEU A 23 14.69 12.89 7.01
N ALA A 24 14.58 12.46 8.28
CA ALA A 24 13.79 11.29 8.66
C ALA A 24 12.30 11.47 8.35
N ALA A 25 11.73 12.66 8.61
CA ALA A 25 10.34 12.97 8.30
C ALA A 25 10.08 12.96 6.79
N VAL A 26 10.97 13.56 6.01
CA VAL A 26 10.91 13.55 4.54
C VAL A 26 11.01 12.11 4.02
N MET A 27 11.95 11.31 4.52
CA MET A 27 12.09 9.90 4.14
C MET A 27 10.83 9.09 4.48
N ALA A 28 10.25 9.29 5.67
CA ALA A 28 9.01 8.63 6.07
C ALA A 28 7.85 9.01 5.15
N LEU A 29 7.75 10.29 4.75
CA LEU A 29 6.75 10.75 3.77
C LEU A 29 6.94 10.07 2.42
N PHE A 30 8.18 9.94 1.93
CA PHE A 30 8.48 9.24 0.68
C PHE A 30 8.05 7.77 0.72
N LEU A 31 8.42 7.03 1.76
CA LEU A 31 8.02 5.63 1.95
C LEU A 31 6.50 5.49 2.03
N PHE A 32 5.84 6.43 2.69
CA PHE A 32 4.38 6.45 2.80
C PHE A 32 3.71 6.66 1.43
N LEU A 33 4.16 7.66 0.66
CA LEU A 33 3.61 7.97 -0.67
C LEU A 33 3.87 6.82 -1.66
N MET A 34 5.08 6.25 -1.65
CA MET A 34 5.45 5.14 -2.52
C MET A 34 4.53 3.93 -2.36
N GLY A 35 4.21 3.54 -1.12
CA GLY A 35 3.32 2.40 -0.84
C GLY A 35 1.81 2.71 -0.89
N LEU A 36 1.43 3.96 -1.10
CA LEU A 36 0.04 4.41 -1.01
C LEU A 36 -0.94 3.74 -2.01
N PRO A 37 -0.63 3.52 -3.31
CA PRO A 37 -1.60 2.94 -4.24
C PRO A 37 -1.92 1.48 -3.88
N GLY A 38 -0.92 0.71 -3.43
CA GLY A 38 -1.11 -0.65 -2.94
C GLY A 38 -2.02 -0.72 -1.71
N ARG A 39 -1.84 0.21 -0.76
CA ARG A 39 -2.70 0.29 0.44
C ARG A 39 -4.15 0.61 0.08
N ILE A 40 -4.37 1.45 -0.93
CA ILE A 40 -5.71 1.77 -1.43
C ILE A 40 -6.35 0.54 -2.09
N ALA A 41 -5.62 -0.18 -2.94
CA ALA A 41 -6.12 -1.38 -3.59
C ALA A 41 -6.50 -2.49 -2.58
N ILE A 42 -5.70 -2.68 -1.53
CA ILE A 42 -6.00 -3.62 -0.45
C ILE A 42 -7.29 -3.20 0.28
N LYS A 43 -7.43 -1.92 0.67
CA LYS A 43 -8.65 -1.42 1.34
C LYS A 43 -9.90 -1.57 0.46
N ARG A 44 -9.76 -1.47 -0.86
CA ARG A 44 -10.87 -1.61 -1.80
C ARG A 44 -11.19 -3.07 -2.15
N ASN A 45 -10.42 -4.05 -1.66
CA ASN A 45 -10.55 -5.47 -2.02
C ASN A 45 -10.37 -5.68 -3.54
N HIS A 46 -9.38 -5.01 -4.13
CA HIS A 46 -9.11 -5.11 -5.57
C HIS A 46 -8.58 -6.53 -5.94
N PRO A 47 -9.06 -7.18 -7.03
CA PRO A 47 -8.64 -8.55 -7.37
C PRO A 47 -7.15 -8.72 -7.60
N HIS A 48 -6.49 -7.64 -8.01
CA HIS A 48 -5.05 -7.61 -8.26
C HIS A 48 -4.32 -6.68 -7.28
N ALA A 49 -4.75 -6.65 -6.02
CA ALA A 49 -4.17 -5.79 -4.98
C ALA A 49 -2.65 -6.01 -4.80
N GLU A 50 -2.16 -7.23 -4.95
CA GLU A 50 -0.72 -7.53 -4.87
C GLU A 50 0.06 -6.91 -6.03
N ALA A 51 -0.46 -6.98 -7.26
CA ALA A 51 0.17 -6.38 -8.43
C ALA A 51 0.23 -4.85 -8.30
N VAL A 52 -0.87 -4.21 -7.88
CA VAL A 52 -0.89 -2.76 -7.60
C VAL A 52 0.12 -2.39 -6.52
N LYS A 53 0.25 -3.21 -5.46
CA LYS A 53 1.25 -3.01 -4.40
C LYS A 53 2.66 -3.01 -4.99
N ILE A 54 3.02 -4.05 -5.76
CA ILE A 54 4.35 -4.15 -6.38
C ILE A 54 4.60 -2.98 -7.34
N MET A 55 3.61 -2.62 -8.16
CA MET A 55 3.70 -1.51 -9.10
C MET A 55 3.88 -0.15 -8.40
N GLY A 56 3.25 0.05 -7.23
CA GLY A 56 3.49 1.23 -6.41
C GLY A 56 4.94 1.32 -5.92
N TRP A 57 5.48 0.23 -5.38
CA TRP A 57 6.86 0.20 -4.88
C TRP A 57 7.91 0.30 -5.99
N MET A 58 7.74 -0.43 -7.10
CA MET A 58 8.70 -0.42 -8.22
C MET A 58 8.54 0.80 -9.12
N GLY A 59 7.31 1.25 -9.34
CA GLY A 59 6.98 2.34 -10.25
C GLY A 59 7.29 3.74 -9.71
N PHE A 60 7.60 3.86 -8.41
CA PHE A 60 7.93 5.14 -7.81
C PHE A 60 9.16 5.80 -8.44
N LEU A 61 10.14 5.00 -8.90
CA LEU A 61 11.36 5.50 -9.54
C LEU A 61 11.10 6.28 -10.84
N ALA A 62 10.00 6.00 -11.54
CA ALA A 62 9.69 6.61 -12.83
C ALA A 62 8.46 7.53 -12.81
N VAL A 63 7.82 7.74 -11.64
CA VAL A 63 6.59 8.53 -11.38
C VAL A 63 5.36 8.11 -12.19
N VAL A 64 5.46 8.00 -13.51
CA VAL A 64 4.42 7.57 -14.44
C VAL A 64 3.81 6.21 -14.05
N PRO A 65 4.58 5.12 -13.87
CA PRO A 65 4.00 3.85 -13.44
C PRO A 65 3.41 3.91 -12.02
N TRP A 66 3.90 4.78 -11.15
CA TRP A 66 3.30 5.01 -9.83
C TRP A 66 1.92 5.69 -9.95
N VAL A 67 1.79 6.74 -10.76
CA VAL A 67 0.48 7.38 -11.05
C VAL A 67 -0.47 6.39 -11.71
N HIS A 68 0.03 5.55 -12.63
CA HIS A 68 -0.78 4.51 -13.25
C HIS A 68 -1.27 3.45 -12.24
N ALA A 69 -0.42 3.04 -11.29
CA ALA A 69 -0.83 2.17 -10.18
C ALA A 69 -1.94 2.82 -9.33
N PHE A 70 -1.90 4.15 -9.14
CA PHE A 70 -2.98 4.89 -8.49
C PHE A 70 -4.29 4.81 -9.27
N MET A 71 -4.25 5.10 -10.57
CA MET A 71 -5.44 5.02 -11.41
C MET A 71 -6.06 3.62 -11.34
N TRP A 72 -5.23 2.57 -11.40
CA TRP A 72 -5.71 1.20 -11.33
C TRP A 72 -6.20 0.81 -9.94
N ALA A 73 -5.61 1.34 -8.87
CA ALA A 73 -6.13 1.18 -7.52
C ALA A 73 -7.55 1.72 -7.35
N PHE A 74 -7.94 2.74 -8.11
CA PHE A 74 -9.28 3.35 -8.12
C PHE A 74 -10.22 2.79 -9.19
N HIS A 75 -9.69 2.15 -10.22
CA HIS A 75 -10.50 1.43 -11.20
C HIS A 75 -11.23 0.26 -10.54
N ASP A 76 -12.45 -0.05 -11.00
CA ASP A 76 -13.18 -1.22 -10.54
C ASP A 76 -12.64 -2.44 -11.28
N GLY A 77 -11.81 -3.23 -10.59
CA GLY A 77 -11.35 -4.51 -11.09
C GLY A 77 -12.43 -5.56 -10.85
N VAL A 78 -13.21 -5.89 -11.89
CA VAL A 78 -14.01 -7.11 -11.90
C VAL A 78 -13.25 -8.12 -12.74
N THR A 79 -12.80 -9.20 -12.11
CA THR A 79 -12.29 -10.37 -12.81
C THR A 79 -13.45 -11.34 -13.00
N VAL A 80 -13.62 -11.85 -14.22
CA VAL A 80 -14.57 -12.91 -14.53
C VAL A 80 -13.81 -14.01 -15.26
N ASP A 81 -13.43 -15.05 -14.52
CA ASP A 81 -12.85 -16.26 -15.05
C ASP A 81 -13.96 -17.25 -15.39
N ILE A 82 -14.11 -17.57 -16.67
CA ILE A 82 -15.12 -18.51 -17.18
C ILE A 82 -14.95 -19.91 -16.55
N ARG A 83 -13.75 -20.24 -16.05
CA ARG A 83 -13.44 -21.54 -15.45
C ARG A 83 -13.73 -21.61 -13.96
N ARG A 84 -13.92 -20.47 -13.30
CA ARG A 84 -14.18 -20.38 -11.86
C ARG A 84 -15.55 -19.80 -11.63
N GLY A 85 -16.26 -20.36 -10.66
CA GLY A 85 -17.54 -19.78 -10.24
C GLY A 85 -17.32 -18.40 -9.59
N PRO A 86 -18.33 -17.51 -9.59
CA PRO A 86 -18.25 -16.21 -8.89
C PRO A 86 -17.84 -16.34 -7.41
N ASP A 87 -18.27 -17.42 -6.75
CA ASP A 87 -17.94 -17.67 -5.34
C ASP A 87 -16.48 -18.09 -5.15
N GLU A 88 -15.94 -18.90 -6.07
CA GLU A 88 -14.53 -19.30 -6.05
C GLU A 88 -13.59 -18.10 -6.27
N GLU A 89 -14.01 -17.14 -7.09
CA GLU A 89 -13.28 -15.89 -7.30
C GLU A 89 -13.29 -15.00 -6.06
N LYS A 90 -14.46 -14.83 -5.43
CA LYS A 90 -14.57 -14.10 -4.16
C LYS A 90 -13.70 -14.72 -3.08
N ASP A 91 -13.66 -16.04 -3.02
CA ASP A 91 -12.80 -16.79 -2.11
C ASP A 91 -11.31 -16.56 -2.36
N ALA A 92 -10.90 -16.50 -3.63
CA ALA A 92 -9.52 -16.18 -4.00
C ALA A 92 -9.15 -14.75 -3.60
N ILE A 93 -10.00 -13.78 -3.91
CA ILE A 93 -9.79 -12.37 -3.55
C ILE A 93 -9.71 -12.22 -2.03
N ARG A 94 -10.63 -12.87 -1.29
CA ARG A 94 -10.61 -12.89 0.18
C ARG A 94 -9.28 -13.38 0.72
N LYS A 95 -8.83 -14.56 0.27
CA LYS A 95 -7.55 -15.16 0.69
C LYS A 95 -6.36 -14.24 0.40
N ASP A 96 -6.35 -13.60 -0.76
CA ASP A 96 -5.28 -12.66 -1.12
C ASP A 96 -5.29 -11.40 -0.26
N ILE A 97 -6.46 -10.83 0.00
CA ILE A 97 -6.57 -9.64 0.87
C ILE A 97 -6.17 -9.97 2.31
N GLU A 98 -6.58 -11.13 2.84
CA GLU A 98 -6.17 -11.62 4.16
C GLU A 98 -4.66 -11.83 4.23
N ARG A 99 -4.05 -12.46 3.21
CA ARG A 99 -2.59 -12.62 3.10
C ARG A 99 -1.86 -11.27 3.09
N LEU A 100 -2.47 -10.24 2.50
CA LEU A 100 -1.93 -8.89 2.45
C LEU A 100 -2.20 -8.08 3.73
N GLY A 101 -2.88 -8.65 4.73
CA GLY A 101 -3.23 -8.01 5.99
C GLY A 101 -4.36 -6.97 5.87
N GLY A 102 -5.18 -7.06 4.82
CA GLY A 102 -6.34 -6.21 4.60
C GLY A 102 -7.61 -6.73 5.29
N THR A 103 -8.62 -5.87 5.39
CA THR A 103 -9.95 -6.26 5.87
C THR A 103 -10.84 -6.60 4.68
N VAL A 104 -11.48 -7.76 4.75
CA VAL A 104 -12.34 -8.28 3.69
C VAL A 104 -13.75 -7.69 3.85
N LYS A 105 -14.28 -7.08 2.79
CA LYS A 105 -15.65 -6.57 2.79
C LYS A 105 -16.66 -7.72 2.81
N GLU A 106 -17.83 -7.48 3.41
CA GLU A 106 -18.93 -8.45 3.52
C GLU A 106 -19.34 -9.08 2.18
N GLU A 107 -19.28 -8.31 1.09
CA GLU A 107 -19.57 -8.80 -0.27
C GLU A 107 -18.68 -9.98 -0.74
N TYR A 108 -17.45 -10.05 -0.21
CA TYR A 108 -16.47 -11.10 -0.50
C TYR A 108 -16.36 -12.14 0.62
N GLN A 109 -17.14 -11.99 1.69
CA GLN A 109 -17.23 -13.00 2.74
C GLN A 109 -18.07 -14.18 2.22
N ALA A 110 -17.67 -15.39 2.58
CA ALA A 110 -18.44 -16.58 2.23
C ALA A 110 -19.87 -16.43 2.80
N ALA A 111 -20.88 -16.81 2.02
CA ALA A 111 -22.24 -16.87 2.53
C ALA A 111 -22.26 -17.74 3.80
N PRO A 112 -23.00 -17.35 4.85
CA PRO A 112 -23.14 -18.20 6.02
C PRO A 112 -23.73 -19.53 5.55
N ASP A 113 -23.02 -20.61 5.89
CA ASP A 113 -23.32 -21.96 5.48
C ASP A 113 -24.80 -22.31 5.79
N GLU A 114 -25.65 -22.36 4.76
CA GLU A 114 -27.06 -22.74 4.91
C GLU A 114 -27.21 -24.17 5.44
N THR A 115 -26.14 -24.97 5.47
CA THR A 115 -26.18 -26.35 6.00
C THR A 115 -26.23 -26.44 7.53
N GLN A 116 -26.12 -25.33 8.27
CA GLN A 116 -26.23 -25.34 9.73
C GLN A 116 -27.69 -25.21 10.26
N LYS A 117 -28.69 -25.21 9.36
CA LYS A 117 -30.10 -25.01 9.72
C LYS A 117 -31.00 -26.25 9.55
N SER A 118 -30.41 -27.45 9.45
CA SER A 118 -31.19 -28.70 9.36
C SER A 118 -31.02 -29.60 10.58
#